data_AF-A0A554IGB3-F1
#
_entry.id   AF-A0A554IGB3-F1
#
_cell.length_a   1.000
_cell.length_b   1.000
_cell.length_c   1.000
_cell.angle_alpha   90.00
_cell.angle_beta   90.00
_cell.angle_gamma   90.00
#
_symmetry.space_group_name_H-M   'P 1'
#
loop_
_entity.id
_entity.type
_entity.pdbx_description
1 polymer ?
#
loop_
_entity_poly.entity_id
_entity_poly.type
_entity_poly.pdbx_seq_one_letter_code
_entity_poly.pdbx_strand_id
1 'polypeptide(L)'
;MENTPIKTRRELREEVQNNVCRATIFAAAEKKYGADYKKHFFEQYKIYVDSVNYTSEMKLKINTYFLTANTALFTAIGIGLSRQELSPSVWHFMLPLAGILISIVWWAVTYSYKKRNVAKLRVIHCIEELLPLALYKTEWGLMNEIHNGSIKKYFFNIDLFTPFVFIIYYLLFICLI
;
A
#
# COMPACT_ATOMS: atom_id res chain seq x y z
N MET A 1 21.20 35.96 16.00
CA MET A 1 20.46 35.45 14.83
C MET A 1 20.46 33.95 14.94
N GLU A 2 19.35 33.39 15.42
CA GLU A 2 19.21 31.96 15.70
C GLU A 2 19.06 31.20 14.38
N ASN A 3 20.04 30.34 14.08
CA ASN A 3 20.13 29.62 12.83
C ASN A 3 19.20 28.41 12.89
N THR A 4 17.93 28.58 12.51
CA THR A 4 16.97 27.48 12.51
C THR A 4 17.36 26.47 11.42
N PRO A 5 17.58 25.18 11.75
CA PRO A 5 18.02 24.19 10.77
C PRO A 5 16.97 23.99 9.67
N ILE A 6 17.42 23.95 8.41
CA ILE A 6 16.58 23.70 7.25
C ILE A 6 16.07 22.25 7.32
N LYS A 7 14.77 22.10 7.61
CA LYS A 7 14.11 20.79 7.69
C LYS A 7 14.16 20.06 6.34
N THR A 8 14.43 18.76 6.37
CA THR A 8 14.39 17.93 5.16
C THR A 8 12.95 17.79 4.65
N ARG A 9 12.76 17.48 3.35
CA ARG A 9 11.42 17.23 2.76
C ARG A 9 10.63 16.12 3.49
N ARG A 10 11.33 15.22 4.17
CA ARG A 10 10.74 14.18 5.02
C ARG A 10 10.20 14.77 6.32
N GLU A 11 11.01 15.55 7.02
CA GLU A 11 10.63 16.23 8.28
C GLU A 11 9.46 17.19 8.07
N LEU A 12 9.49 18.00 7.01
CA LEU A 12 8.37 18.88 6.63
C LEU A 12 7.06 18.09 6.41
N ARG A 13 7.15 16.89 5.82
CA ARG A 13 5.98 16.05 5.55
C ARG A 13 5.42 15.42 6.83
N GLU A 14 6.29 15.00 7.75
CA GLU A 14 5.91 14.44 9.04
C GLU A 14 5.28 15.51 9.94
N GLU A 15 5.83 16.71 9.96
CA GLU A 15 5.26 17.86 10.67
C GLU A 15 3.85 18.21 10.19
N VAL A 16 3.65 18.33 8.87
CA VAL A 16 2.31 18.56 8.29
C VAL A 16 1.33 17.46 8.69
N GLN A 17 1.77 16.20 8.74
CA GLN A 17 0.90 15.08 9.12
C GLN A 17 0.55 15.09 10.59
N ASN A 18 1.49 15.40 11.47
CA ASN A 18 1.26 15.54 12.90
C ASN A 18 0.29 16.70 13.17
N ASN A 19 0.39 17.80 12.43
CA ASN A 19 -0.52 18.93 12.52
C ASN A 19 -1.94 18.55 12.10
N VAL A 20 -2.11 17.84 10.98
CA VAL A 20 -3.42 17.32 10.56
C VAL A 20 -3.99 16.41 11.64
N CYS A 21 -3.18 15.51 12.21
CA CYS A 21 -3.64 14.61 13.25
C CYS A 21 -4.21 15.35 14.46
N ARG A 22 -3.46 16.29 15.03
CA ARG A 22 -3.91 17.06 16.19
C ARG A 22 -5.17 17.88 15.89
N ALA A 23 -5.30 18.38 14.66
CA ALA A 23 -6.42 19.21 14.27
C ALA A 23 -7.72 18.42 14.03
N THR A 24 -7.64 17.18 13.51
CA THR A 24 -8.84 16.48 12.99
C THR A 24 -9.25 15.25 13.79
N ILE A 25 -8.40 14.72 14.67
CA ILE A 25 -8.66 13.40 15.28
C ILE A 25 -9.69 13.45 16.41
N PHE A 26 -9.88 14.60 17.07
CA PHE A 26 -10.83 14.76 18.18
C PHE A 26 -12.06 15.54 17.73
N ALA A 27 -13.16 14.83 17.47
CA ALA A 27 -14.44 15.45 17.11
C ALA A 27 -15.20 16.04 18.32
N ALA A 28 -14.95 15.54 19.53
CA ALA A 28 -15.61 16.00 20.75
C ALA A 28 -14.64 15.95 21.95
N ALA A 29 -14.74 16.95 22.84
CA ALA A 29 -14.00 16.97 24.09
C ALA A 29 -14.64 16.04 25.13
N GLU A 30 -13.81 15.38 25.95
CA GLU A 30 -14.25 14.46 27.02
C GLU A 30 -15.34 15.05 27.90
N LYS A 31 -15.15 16.30 28.36
CA LYS A 31 -16.14 17.02 29.20
C LYS A 31 -17.51 17.15 28.55
N LYS A 32 -17.58 17.33 27.22
CA LYS A 32 -18.85 17.46 26.47
C LYS A 32 -19.46 16.09 26.15
N TYR A 33 -18.63 15.07 25.97
CA TYR A 33 -19.07 13.74 25.59
C TYR A 33 -19.66 12.95 26.77
N GLY A 34 -19.12 13.13 27.97
CA GLY A 34 -19.61 12.49 29.19
C GLY A 34 -18.82 11.25 29.61
N ALA A 35 -19.39 10.49 30.55
CA ALA A 35 -18.69 9.42 31.28
C ALA A 35 -18.17 8.28 30.38
N ASP A 36 -18.84 7.99 29.27
CA ASP A 36 -18.47 6.90 28.37
C ASP A 36 -17.32 7.24 27.42
N TYR A 37 -16.78 8.47 27.45
CA TYR A 37 -15.75 8.94 26.52
C TYR A 37 -14.57 7.97 26.42
N LYS A 38 -13.98 7.58 27.57
CA LYS A 38 -12.80 6.70 27.58
C LYS A 38 -13.10 5.30 27.05
N LYS A 39 -14.29 4.78 27.35
CA LYS A 39 -14.75 3.47 26.86
C LYS A 39 -14.90 3.50 25.34
N HIS A 40 -15.68 4.44 24.82
CA HIS A 40 -15.89 4.58 23.37
C HIS A 40 -14.62 4.96 22.63
N PHE A 41 -13.73 5.75 23.24
CA PHE A 41 -12.40 6.05 22.69
C PHE A 41 -11.59 4.78 22.47
N PHE A 42 -11.50 3.91 23.48
CA PHE A 42 -10.78 2.65 23.37
C PHE A 42 -11.46 1.67 22.40
N GLU A 43 -12.79 1.62 22.38
CA GLU A 43 -13.54 0.81 21.41
C GLU A 43 -13.32 1.27 19.96
N GLN A 44 -13.34 2.59 19.69
CA GLN A 44 -13.04 3.16 18.38
C GLN A 44 -11.60 2.85 17.96
N TYR A 45 -10.65 2.96 18.89
CA TYR A 45 -9.27 2.55 18.65
C TYR A 45 -9.19 1.09 18.21
N LYS A 46 -9.82 0.18 18.96
CA LYS A 46 -9.85 -1.26 18.63
C LYS A 46 -10.45 -1.53 17.26
N ILE A 47 -11.62 -0.95 16.96
CA ILE A 47 -12.28 -1.08 15.65
C ILE A 47 -11.37 -0.58 14.52
N TYR A 48 -10.68 0.54 14.75
CA TYR A 48 -9.81 1.13 13.73
C TYR A 48 -8.55 0.28 13.49
N VAL A 49 -7.95 -0.27 14.55
CA VAL A 49 -6.85 -1.24 14.50
C VAL A 49 -7.27 -2.49 13.71
N ASP A 50 -8.45 -3.05 14.00
CA ASP A 50 -8.98 -4.21 13.26
C ASP A 50 -9.15 -3.88 11.76
N SER A 51 -9.54 -2.65 11.43
CA SER A 51 -9.62 -2.20 10.04
C SER A 51 -8.27 -2.18 9.30
N VAL A 52 -7.17 -1.98 10.02
CA VAL A 52 -5.80 -2.05 9.46
C VAL A 52 -5.43 -3.50 9.20
N ASN A 53 -5.72 -4.40 10.14
CA ASN A 53 -5.47 -5.83 9.99
C ASN A 53 -6.23 -6.40 8.79
N TYR A 54 -7.52 -6.10 8.66
CA TYR A 54 -8.33 -6.47 7.49
C TYR A 54 -7.75 -5.94 6.17
N THR A 55 -7.22 -4.71 6.17
CA THR A 55 -6.59 -4.14 4.98
C THR A 55 -5.35 -4.93 4.55
N SER A 56 -4.61 -5.50 5.51
CA SER A 56 -3.47 -6.37 5.22
C SER A 56 -3.89 -7.69 4.59
N GLU A 57 -4.97 -8.33 5.04
CA GLU A 57 -5.52 -9.52 4.39
C GLU A 57 -6.01 -9.25 2.96
N MET A 58 -6.62 -8.07 2.74
CA MET A 58 -7.10 -7.67 1.42
C MET A 58 -5.96 -7.56 0.39
N LYS A 59 -4.73 -7.25 0.82
CA LYS A 59 -3.56 -7.22 -0.08
C LYS A 59 -3.30 -8.58 -0.72
N LEU A 60 -3.42 -9.66 0.06
CA LEU A 60 -3.23 -11.02 -0.45
C LEU A 60 -4.27 -11.34 -1.53
N LYS A 61 -5.54 -10.97 -1.31
CA LYS A 61 -6.63 -11.17 -2.27
C LYS A 61 -6.38 -10.43 -3.59
N ILE A 62 -5.93 -9.17 -3.52
CA ILE A 62 -5.60 -8.36 -4.69
C ILE A 62 -4.46 -9.01 -5.49
N ASN A 63 -3.39 -9.44 -4.80
CA ASN A 63 -2.27 -10.11 -5.46
C ASN A 63 -2.69 -11.41 -6.14
N THR A 64 -3.50 -12.24 -5.47
CA THR A 64 -4.01 -13.49 -6.05
C THR A 64 -4.92 -13.23 -7.26
N TYR A 65 -5.77 -12.21 -7.21
CA TYR A 65 -6.63 -11.83 -8.33
C TYR A 65 -5.82 -11.49 -9.60
N PHE A 66 -4.86 -10.58 -9.48
CA PHE A 66 -4.02 -10.18 -10.61
C PHE A 66 -3.10 -11.30 -11.08
N LEU A 67 -2.56 -12.11 -10.16
CA LEU A 67 -1.77 -13.29 -10.52
C LEU A 67 -2.60 -14.29 -11.35
N THR A 68 -3.85 -14.52 -10.95
CA THR A 68 -4.77 -15.42 -11.67
C THR A 68 -5.06 -14.90 -13.07
N ALA A 69 -5.35 -13.60 -13.19
CA ALA A 69 -5.62 -12.96 -14.48
C ALA A 69 -4.41 -13.05 -15.44
N ASN A 70 -3.21 -12.75 -14.96
CA ASN A 70 -2.00 -12.84 -15.79
C ASN A 70 -1.64 -14.30 -16.14
N THR A 71 -1.81 -15.24 -15.21
CA THR A 71 -1.62 -16.68 -15.46
C THR A 71 -2.58 -17.18 -16.54
N ALA A 72 -3.85 -16.77 -16.50
CA ALA A 72 -4.83 -17.12 -17.53
C ALA A 72 -4.44 -16.56 -18.90
N LEU A 73 -3.94 -15.31 -18.96
CA LEU A 73 -3.45 -14.71 -20.20
C LEU A 73 -2.22 -15.45 -20.75
N PHE A 74 -1.24 -15.78 -19.92
CA PHE A 74 -0.08 -16.56 -20.36
C PHE A 74 -0.48 -17.95 -20.85
N THR A 75 -1.45 -18.58 -20.19
CA THR A 75 -2.00 -19.88 -20.63
C THR A 75 -2.64 -19.74 -22.03
N ALA A 76 -3.45 -18.70 -22.26
CA ALA A 76 -4.06 -18.45 -23.56
C ALA A 76 -3.01 -18.20 -24.66
N ILE A 77 -1.99 -17.39 -24.35
CA ILE A 77 -0.85 -17.13 -25.22
C ILE A 77 -0.10 -18.43 -25.57
N GLY A 78 0.22 -19.25 -24.56
CA GLY A 78 0.95 -20.51 -24.73
C GLY A 78 0.17 -21.53 -25.58
N ILE A 79 -1.15 -21.63 -25.38
CA ILE A 79 -2.02 -22.46 -26.23
C ILE A 79 -2.01 -21.96 -27.67
N GLY A 80 -2.14 -20.64 -27.88
CA GLY A 80 -2.09 -20.04 -29.22
C GLY A 80 -0.80 -20.35 -29.97
N LEU A 81 0.35 -20.23 -29.29
CA LEU A 81 1.66 -20.58 -29.85
C LEU A 81 1.76 -22.07 -30.21
N SER A 82 1.29 -22.95 -29.31
CA SER A 82 1.43 -24.41 -29.48
C SER A 82 0.69 -24.96 -30.70
N ARG A 83 -0.42 -24.31 -31.09
CA ARG A 83 -1.27 -24.78 -32.20
C ARG A 83 -0.82 -24.24 -33.57
N GLN A 84 0.15 -23.33 -33.64
CA GLN A 84 0.52 -22.60 -34.87
C GLN A 84 -0.65 -21.88 -35.58
N GLU A 85 -1.83 -21.83 -34.94
CA GLU A 85 -3.05 -21.12 -35.39
C GLU A 85 -2.88 -19.60 -35.41
N LEU A 86 -1.81 -19.14 -34.77
CA LEU A 86 -1.34 -17.78 -34.78
C LEU A 86 -0.54 -17.52 -36.08
N SER A 87 -1.24 -17.49 -37.22
CA SER A 87 -0.85 -16.64 -38.38
C SER A 87 -0.58 -15.20 -37.87
N PRO A 88 0.27 -14.35 -38.49
CA PRO A 88 0.59 -12.99 -38.03
C PRO A 88 -0.68 -12.11 -37.98
N SER A 89 -1.44 -12.34 -36.92
CA SER A 89 -2.76 -11.84 -36.66
C SER A 89 -2.64 -10.89 -35.49
N VAL A 90 -3.52 -9.90 -35.48
CA VAL A 90 -3.63 -8.82 -34.50
C VAL A 90 -3.58 -9.32 -33.04
N TRP A 91 -3.92 -10.60 -32.80
CA TRP A 91 -3.88 -11.26 -31.50
C TRP A 91 -2.50 -11.39 -30.87
N HIS A 92 -1.41 -11.44 -31.65
CA HIS A 92 -0.06 -11.45 -31.10
C HIS A 92 0.27 -10.20 -30.30
N PHE A 93 -0.27 -9.05 -30.71
CA PHE A 93 -0.03 -7.78 -30.04
C PHE A 93 -1.12 -7.46 -29.02
N MET A 94 -2.38 -7.85 -29.27
CA MET A 94 -3.47 -7.52 -28.36
C MET A 94 -3.42 -8.26 -27.02
N LEU A 95 -3.08 -9.55 -26.99
CA LEU A 95 -3.03 -10.30 -25.74
C LEU A 95 -1.92 -9.81 -24.78
N PRO A 96 -0.67 -9.60 -25.24
CA PRO A 96 0.38 -9.04 -24.39
C PRO A 96 0.09 -7.60 -24.00
N LEU A 97 -0.49 -6.79 -24.89
CA LEU A 97 -0.89 -5.41 -24.56
C LEU A 97 -1.93 -5.39 -23.44
N ALA A 98 -2.93 -6.29 -23.48
CA ALA A 98 -3.89 -6.44 -22.40
C ALA A 98 -3.21 -6.85 -21.09
N GLY A 99 -2.24 -7.78 -21.14
CA GLY A 99 -1.43 -8.18 -19.98
C GLY A 99 -0.61 -7.04 -19.37
N ILE A 100 0.00 -6.19 -20.20
CA ILE A 100 0.72 -4.99 -19.77
C ILE A 100 -0.25 -4.03 -19.07
N LEU A 101 -1.42 -3.76 -19.67
CA LEU A 101 -2.44 -2.89 -19.05
C LEU A 101 -2.90 -3.43 -17.70
N ILE A 102 -3.18 -4.74 -17.60
CA ILE A 102 -3.57 -5.38 -16.33
C ILE A 102 -2.44 -5.25 -15.29
N SER A 103 -1.19 -5.40 -15.70
CA SER A 103 -0.04 -5.26 -14.80
C SER A 103 0.16 -3.81 -14.33
N ILE A 104 -0.08 -2.82 -15.20
CA ILE A 104 -0.07 -1.40 -14.81
C ILE A 104 -1.18 -1.11 -13.79
N VAL A 105 -2.39 -1.63 -14.03
CA VAL A 105 -3.51 -1.51 -13.09
C VAL A 105 -3.17 -2.18 -11.75
N TRP A 106 -2.57 -3.38 -11.77
CA TRP A 106 -2.12 -4.06 -10.57
C TRP A 106 -1.16 -3.20 -9.76
N TRP A 107 -0.14 -2.62 -10.43
CA TRP A 107 0.80 -1.72 -9.77
C TRP A 107 0.10 -0.51 -9.15
N ALA A 108 -0.79 0.16 -9.89
CA ALA A 108 -1.51 1.35 -9.43
C ALA A 108 -2.41 1.04 -8.22
N VAL A 109 -3.13 -0.07 -8.26
CA VAL A 109 -3.97 -0.54 -7.15
C VAL A 109 -3.11 -0.81 -5.93
N THR A 110 -2.07 -1.65 -6.04
CA THR A 110 -1.16 -1.98 -4.94
C THR A 110 -0.54 -0.72 -4.32
N TYR A 111 -0.10 0.22 -5.16
CA TYR A 111 0.46 1.49 -4.71
C TYR A 111 -0.53 2.35 -3.90
N SER A 112 -1.77 2.46 -4.38
CA SER A 112 -2.85 3.19 -3.70
C SER A 112 -3.16 2.57 -2.33
N TYR A 113 -3.29 1.25 -2.28
CA TYR A 113 -3.53 0.52 -1.03
C TYR A 113 -2.41 0.73 -0.01
N LYS A 114 -1.14 0.68 -0.44
CA LYS A 114 0.00 0.95 0.46
C LYS A 114 -0.04 2.37 1.02
N LYS A 115 -0.35 3.38 0.20
CA LYS A 115 -0.48 4.77 0.66
C LYS A 115 -1.56 4.91 1.73
N ARG A 116 -2.73 4.31 1.52
CA ARG A 116 -3.84 4.34 2.49
C ARG A 116 -3.46 3.62 3.78
N ASN A 117 -2.76 2.50 3.69
CA ASN A 117 -2.32 1.75 4.87
C ASN A 117 -1.37 2.56 5.75
N VAL A 118 -0.41 3.28 5.14
CA VAL A 118 0.48 4.20 5.87
C VAL A 118 -0.32 5.32 6.54
N ALA A 119 -1.33 5.86 5.87
CA ALA A 119 -2.19 6.89 6.47
C ALA A 119 -2.95 6.36 7.69
N LYS A 120 -3.54 5.16 7.60
CA LYS A 120 -4.21 4.53 8.75
C LYS A 120 -3.26 4.29 9.92
N LEU A 121 -2.07 3.78 9.66
CA LEU A 121 -1.09 3.53 10.73
C LEU A 121 -0.68 4.82 11.45
N ARG A 122 -0.60 5.95 10.74
CA ARG A 122 -0.34 7.24 11.37
C ARG A 122 -1.50 7.70 12.25
N VAL A 123 -2.74 7.49 11.81
CA VAL A 123 -3.91 7.78 12.66
C VAL A 123 -3.83 6.97 13.96
N ILE A 124 -3.47 5.69 13.89
CA ILE A 124 -3.23 4.86 15.08
C ILE A 124 -2.16 5.49 15.97
N HIS A 125 -0.99 5.87 15.42
CA HIS A 125 0.09 6.51 16.20
C HIS A 125 -0.36 7.77 16.93
N CYS A 126 -1.25 8.55 16.33
CA CYS A 126 -1.80 9.75 16.97
C CYS A 126 -2.76 9.43 18.10
N ILE A 127 -3.61 8.40 17.94
CA ILE A 127 -4.50 7.93 19.02
C ILE A 127 -3.66 7.40 20.19
N GLU A 128 -2.57 6.69 19.87
CA GLU A 128 -1.64 6.14 20.85
C GLU A 128 -0.92 7.20 21.70
N GLU A 129 -0.85 8.46 21.29
CA GLU A 129 -0.29 9.54 22.13
C GLU A 129 -1.10 9.83 23.39
N LEU A 130 -2.36 9.38 23.42
CA LEU A 130 -3.26 9.50 24.57
C LEU A 130 -3.49 8.17 25.31
N LEU A 131 -3.01 7.06 24.75
CA LEU A 131 -3.11 5.76 25.39
C LEU A 131 -1.89 5.51 26.28
N PRO A 132 -2.03 4.69 27.33
CA PRO A 132 -0.91 4.33 28.19
C PRO A 132 0.16 3.52 27.45
N LEU A 133 -0.19 2.87 26.34
CA LEU A 133 0.71 2.06 25.52
C LEU A 133 0.63 2.52 24.06
N ALA A 134 1.80 2.72 23.44
CA ALA A 134 1.94 3.11 22.05
C ALA A 134 2.61 1.99 21.24
N LEU A 135 1.90 0.88 21.08
CA LEU A 135 2.42 -0.37 20.54
C LEU A 135 2.84 -0.22 19.07
N TYR A 136 1.97 0.34 18.22
CA TYR A 136 2.25 0.54 16.81
C TYR A 136 3.30 1.62 16.56
N LYS A 137 3.33 2.67 17.40
CA LYS A 137 4.39 3.70 17.35
C LYS A 137 5.75 3.09 17.65
N THR A 138 5.81 2.22 18.65
CA THR A 138 7.03 1.48 19.02
C THR A 138 7.46 0.52 17.91
N GLU A 139 6.53 -0.27 17.36
CA GLU A 139 6.79 -1.18 16.23
C GLU A 139 7.37 -0.43 15.03
N TRP A 140 6.77 0.71 14.66
CA TRP A 140 7.27 1.55 13.57
C TRP A 140 8.68 2.08 13.83
N GLY A 141 8.96 2.52 15.06
CA GLY A 141 10.29 2.97 15.48
C GLY A 141 11.34 1.87 15.34
N LEU A 142 11.06 0.68 15.88
CA LEU A 142 11.94 -0.48 15.81
C LEU A 142 12.21 -0.92 14.36
N MET A 143 11.16 -1.04 13.54
CA MET A 143 11.32 -1.37 12.13
C MET A 143 12.14 -0.30 11.38
N ASN A 144 11.99 0.97 11.75
CA ASN A 144 12.76 2.05 11.13
C ASN A 144 14.26 1.96 11.48
N GLU A 145 14.61 1.59 12.72
CA GLU A 145 16.00 1.33 13.10
C GLU A 145 16.58 0.13 12.36
N ILE A 146 15.85 -1.01 12.35
CA ILE A 146 16.28 -2.24 11.65
C ILE A 146 16.58 -1.97 10.17
N HIS A 147 15.82 -1.08 9.52
CA HIS A 147 15.95 -0.77 8.10
C HIS A 147 16.68 0.56 7.83
N ASN A 148 17.52 1.04 8.75
CA ASN A 148 18.33 2.27 8.59
C ASN A 148 17.52 3.48 8.10
N GLY A 149 16.35 3.73 8.70
CA GLY A 149 15.51 4.87 8.36
C GLY A 149 14.69 4.72 7.08
N SER A 150 14.69 3.53 6.46
CA SER A 150 14.13 3.26 5.13
C SER A 150 12.94 2.30 5.12
N ILE A 151 12.29 2.07 6.27
CA ILE A 151 11.11 1.19 6.42
C ILE A 151 10.07 1.38 5.32
N LYS A 152 9.75 2.65 5.01
CA LYS A 152 8.77 3.00 3.97
C LYS A 152 9.24 2.57 2.58
N LYS A 153 10.53 2.64 2.30
CA LYS A 153 11.11 2.21 1.02
C LYS A 153 11.10 0.68 0.93
N TYR A 154 11.51 -0.01 1.99
CA TYR A 154 11.53 -1.47 2.03
C TYR A 154 10.11 -2.07 1.88
N PHE A 155 9.16 -1.63 2.70
CA PHE A 155 7.77 -2.08 2.65
C PHE A 155 7.09 -1.73 1.32
N PHE A 156 7.48 -0.65 0.66
CA PHE A 156 6.93 -0.31 -0.66
C PHE A 156 7.54 -1.14 -1.78
N ASN A 157 8.85 -1.37 -1.78
CA ASN A 157 9.55 -1.88 -2.95
C ASN A 157 9.24 -3.34 -3.26
N ILE A 158 9.12 -4.21 -2.26
CA ILE A 158 8.97 -5.66 -2.50
C ILE A 158 7.65 -5.97 -3.21
N ASP A 159 6.49 -5.58 -2.66
CA ASP A 159 5.20 -5.93 -3.32
C ASP A 159 4.90 -5.09 -4.56
N LEU A 160 5.62 -3.99 -4.81
CA LEU A 160 5.44 -3.20 -6.04
C LEU A 160 6.26 -3.76 -7.21
N PHE A 161 7.16 -4.71 -6.96
CA PHE A 161 8.02 -5.26 -7.99
C PHE A 161 7.31 -6.30 -8.87
N THR A 162 6.41 -7.11 -8.29
CA THR A 162 5.75 -8.22 -9.00
C THR A 162 5.11 -7.84 -10.33
N PRO A 163 4.34 -6.73 -10.47
CA PRO A 163 3.75 -6.37 -11.75
C PRO A 163 4.79 -6.06 -12.85
N PHE A 164 5.97 -5.54 -12.49
CA PHE A 164 7.02 -5.25 -13.47
C PHE A 164 7.61 -6.53 -14.08
N VAL A 165 7.67 -7.62 -13.31
CA VAL A 165 8.11 -8.92 -13.82
C VAL A 165 7.17 -9.38 -14.96
N PHE A 166 5.85 -9.24 -14.77
CA PHE A 166 4.86 -9.56 -15.80
C PHE A 166 4.98 -8.66 -17.04
N ILE A 167 5.16 -7.35 -16.84
CA ILE A 167 5.38 -6.40 -17.95
C ILE A 167 6.61 -6.81 -18.78
N ILE A 168 7.72 -7.17 -18.13
CA ILE A 168 8.94 -7.62 -18.81
C ILE A 168 8.65 -8.88 -19.64
N TYR A 169 7.95 -9.87 -19.08
CA TYR A 169 7.60 -11.07 -19.84
C TYR A 169 6.72 -10.78 -21.06
N TYR A 170 5.73 -9.88 -20.96
CA TYR A 170 4.92 -9.48 -22.11
C TYR A 170 5.73 -8.70 -23.16
N LEU A 171 6.66 -7.85 -22.74
CA LEU A 171 7.56 -7.15 -23.66
C LEU A 171 8.51 -8.11 -24.38
N LEU A 172 9.08 -9.08 -23.66
CA LEU A 172 9.93 -10.12 -24.25
C LEU A 172 9.13 -10.95 -25.26
N PHE A 173 7.89 -11.29 -24.95
CA PHE A 173 7.00 -11.98 -25.88
C PHE A 173 6.76 -11.16 -27.15
N ILE A 174 6.46 -9.87 -27.03
CA ILE A 174 6.31 -8.97 -28.19
C ILE A 174 7.61 -8.87 -29.01
N CYS A 175 8.79 -8.88 -28.37
CA CYS A 175 10.08 -8.75 -29.07
C CYS A 175 10.54 -10.05 -29.76
N LEU A 176 10.11 -11.21 -29.28
CA LEU A 176 10.51 -12.52 -29.82
C LEU A 176 9.73 -12.89 -31.09
N ILE A 177 8.55 -12.29 -31.27
CA ILE A 177 7.63 -12.50 -32.41
C ILE A 177 7.90 -11.45 -33.49
#